data_AF-A0A7J2SAP4-F1
#
_entry.id   AF-A0A7J2SAP4-F1
#
_cell.length_a   1.000
_cell.length_b   1.000
_cell.length_c   1.000
_cell.angle_alpha   90.00
_cell.angle_beta   90.00
_cell.angle_gamma   90.00
#
_symmetry.space_group_name_H-M   'P 1'
#
loop_
_entity.id
_entity.type
_entity.pdbx_description
1 polymer ?
#
loop_
_entity_poly.entity_id
_entity_poly.type
_entity_poly.pdbx_seq_one_letter_code
_entity_poly.pdbx_strand_id
1 'polypeptide(L)'
;MNQERKKTSKKTLRERIAELEREIEEKKDKMTRLLADFDNYRKRMEKEIKEIGKREKEKLILKFIDIYENMKMACNEISHKGLNMVMNQFKKILNEEGVEEINAVGEKFDHNLHHAVATRKSEGEDGIIIEEIKKGYMLNGRVIRPSYVIVAKGD
;
A
#
# COMPACT_ATOMS: atom_id res chain seq x y z
N MET A 1 56.73 -48.62 26.10
CA MET A 1 56.72 -48.54 24.61
C MET A 1 55.37 -48.80 23.94
N ASN A 2 54.82 -50.04 23.89
CA ASN A 2 53.60 -50.31 23.09
C ASN A 2 52.28 -49.80 23.72
N GLN A 3 52.21 -49.73 25.06
CA GLN A 3 51.06 -49.18 25.79
C GLN A 3 51.02 -47.64 25.81
N GLU A 4 52.18 -46.98 25.84
CA GLU A 4 52.26 -45.51 25.77
C GLU A 4 51.90 -44.98 24.38
N ARG A 5 52.39 -45.62 23.30
CA ARG A 5 51.98 -45.26 21.92
C ARG A 5 50.46 -45.42 21.71
N LYS A 6 49.85 -46.47 22.25
CA LYS A 6 48.38 -46.67 22.22
C LYS A 6 47.63 -45.63 23.07
N LYS A 7 48.17 -45.20 24.22
CA LYS A 7 47.60 -44.11 25.03
C LYS A 7 47.68 -42.75 24.32
N THR A 8 48.81 -42.43 23.70
CA THR A 8 48.99 -41.18 22.94
C THR A 8 48.08 -41.13 21.72
N SER A 9 47.94 -42.23 20.97
CA SER A 9 47.01 -42.34 19.84
C SER A 9 45.54 -42.22 20.25
N LYS A 10 45.14 -42.81 21.39
CA LYS A 10 43.79 -42.61 21.94
C LYS A 10 43.54 -41.17 22.41
N LYS A 11 44.57 -40.48 22.92
CA LYS A 11 44.46 -39.09 23.36
C LYS A 11 44.26 -38.13 22.17
N THR A 12 45.04 -38.29 21.09
CA THR A 12 44.88 -37.49 19.86
C THR A 12 43.56 -37.72 19.16
N LEU A 13 43.04 -38.96 19.16
CA LEU A 13 41.70 -39.26 18.65
C LEU A 13 40.60 -38.55 19.45
N ARG A 14 40.72 -38.50 20.79
CA ARG A 14 39.75 -37.78 21.65
C ARG A 14 39.79 -36.27 21.42
N GLU A 15 40.98 -35.70 21.27
CA GLU A 15 41.15 -34.27 20.94
C GLU A 15 40.52 -33.95 19.58
N ARG A 16 40.69 -34.82 18.57
CA ARG A 16 40.07 -34.64 17.26
C ARG A 16 38.54 -34.76 17.29
N ILE A 17 38.00 -35.68 18.08
CA ILE A 17 36.54 -35.81 18.28
C ILE A 17 35.98 -34.54 18.92
N ALA A 18 36.61 -34.05 19.99
CA ALA A 18 36.18 -32.84 20.68
C ALA A 18 36.22 -31.60 19.78
N GLU A 19 37.22 -31.49 18.90
CA GLU A 19 37.30 -30.41 17.91
C GLU A 19 36.17 -30.51 16.88
N LEU A 20 35.92 -31.71 16.33
CA LEU A 20 34.82 -31.92 15.38
C LEU A 20 33.45 -31.67 16.01
N GLU A 21 33.25 -32.03 17.28
CA GLU A 21 32.02 -31.73 18.02
C GLU A 21 31.80 -30.22 18.17
N ARG A 22 32.86 -29.45 18.46
CA ARG A 22 32.79 -27.98 18.49
C ARG A 22 32.48 -27.38 17.12
N GLU A 23 33.16 -27.83 16.07
CA GLU A 23 32.89 -27.36 14.70
C GLU A 23 31.45 -27.66 14.27
N ILE A 24 30.92 -28.83 14.65
CA ILE A 24 29.53 -29.22 14.38
C ILE A 24 28.58 -28.28 15.12
N GLU A 25 28.83 -27.99 16.40
CA GLU A 25 27.97 -27.11 17.19
C GLU A 25 27.98 -25.68 16.64
N GLU A 26 29.15 -25.14 16.31
CA GLU A 26 29.27 -23.81 15.69
C GLU A 26 28.53 -23.73 14.35
N LYS A 27 28.62 -24.79 13.52
CA LYS A 27 27.88 -24.90 12.26
C LYS A 27 26.36 -24.99 12.48
N LYS A 28 25.91 -25.74 13.50
CA LYS A 28 24.47 -25.83 13.85
C LYS A 28 23.93 -24.47 14.31
N ASP A 29 24.67 -23.74 15.12
CA ASP A 29 24.29 -22.40 15.56
C ASP A 29 24.21 -21.41 14.40
N LYS A 30 25.17 -21.48 13.47
CA LYS A 30 25.13 -20.68 12.24
C LYS A 30 23.94 -21.07 11.36
N MET A 31 23.68 -22.35 11.19
CA MET A 31 22.56 -22.86 10.40
C MET A 31 21.22 -22.42 10.99
N THR A 32 21.06 -22.53 12.32
CA THR A 32 19.82 -22.15 13.01
C THR A 32 19.55 -20.66 12.87
N ARG A 33 20.58 -19.81 13.01
CA ARG A 33 20.47 -18.37 12.74
C ARG A 33 20.10 -18.08 11.29
N LEU A 34 20.76 -18.72 10.33
CA LEU A 34 20.47 -18.54 8.91
C LEU A 34 19.03 -18.94 8.55
N LEU A 35 18.51 -20.01 9.16
CA LEU A 35 17.11 -20.43 8.99
C LEU A 35 16.14 -19.39 9.54
N ALA A 36 16.44 -18.80 10.70
CA ALA A 36 15.63 -17.72 11.27
C ALA A 36 15.65 -16.46 10.38
N ASP A 37 16.83 -16.07 9.90
CA ASP A 37 16.98 -14.93 8.98
C ASP A 37 16.23 -15.16 7.66
N PHE A 38 16.27 -16.40 7.14
CA PHE A 38 15.53 -16.78 5.94
C PHE A 38 14.02 -16.71 6.13
N ASP A 39 13.49 -17.20 7.27
CA ASP A 39 12.05 -17.11 7.54
C ASP A 39 11.59 -15.65 7.71
N ASN A 40 12.39 -14.82 8.37
CA ASN A 40 12.15 -13.39 8.48
C ASN A 40 12.16 -12.70 7.10
N TYR A 41 13.14 -13.01 6.26
CA TYR A 41 13.23 -12.52 4.90
C TYR A 41 12.00 -12.91 4.07
N ARG A 42 11.61 -14.18 4.11
CA ARG A 42 10.43 -14.70 3.40
C ARG A 42 9.16 -13.96 3.81
N LYS A 43 8.90 -13.81 5.12
CA LYS A 43 7.75 -13.06 5.65
C LYS A 43 7.76 -11.60 5.21
N ARG A 44 8.93 -10.96 5.18
CA ARG A 44 9.07 -9.59 4.69
C ARG A 44 8.74 -9.50 3.20
N MET A 45 9.25 -10.43 2.40
CA MET A 45 9.02 -10.46 0.97
C MET A 45 7.56 -10.70 0.60
N GLU A 46 6.87 -11.59 1.30
CA GLU A 46 5.43 -11.80 1.11
C GLU A 46 4.61 -10.53 1.36
N LYS A 47 5.02 -9.71 2.35
CA LYS A 47 4.38 -8.41 2.60
C LYS A 47 4.69 -7.41 1.48
N GLU A 48 5.94 -7.31 1.05
CA GLU A 48 6.34 -6.38 -0.01
C GLU A 48 5.65 -6.69 -1.34
N ILE A 49 5.56 -7.96 -1.74
CA ILE A 49 4.84 -8.37 -2.96
C ILE A 49 3.37 -7.97 -2.89
N LYS A 50 2.71 -8.16 -1.73
CA LYS A 50 1.32 -7.75 -1.54
C LYS A 50 1.15 -6.23 -1.64
N GLU A 51 2.06 -5.46 -1.05
CA GLU A 51 2.02 -3.99 -1.12
C GLU A 51 2.29 -3.46 -2.52
N ILE A 52 3.19 -4.09 -3.27
CA ILE A 52 3.42 -3.78 -4.70
C ILE A 52 2.13 -4.03 -5.49
N GLY A 53 1.51 -5.20 -5.30
CA GLY A 53 0.24 -5.54 -5.97
C GLY A 53 -0.86 -4.51 -5.69
N LYS A 54 -0.99 -4.06 -4.43
CA LYS A 54 -1.95 -3.00 -4.06
C LYS A 54 -1.65 -1.68 -4.76
N ARG A 55 -0.39 -1.24 -4.76
CA ARG A 55 0.02 0.03 -5.40
C ARG A 55 -0.19 0.01 -6.91
N GLU A 56 0.10 -1.10 -7.58
CA GLU A 56 -0.13 -1.20 -9.02
C GLU A 56 -1.64 -1.24 -9.35
N LYS A 57 -2.45 -1.92 -8.54
CA LYS A 57 -3.92 -1.87 -8.66
C LYS A 57 -4.44 -0.44 -8.49
N GLU A 58 -3.97 0.28 -7.46
CA GLU A 58 -4.30 1.69 -7.21
C GLU A 58 -3.96 2.58 -8.42
N LYS A 59 -2.74 2.48 -8.96
CA LYS A 59 -2.33 3.23 -10.15
C LYS A 59 -3.23 2.95 -11.37
N LEU A 60 -3.61 1.69 -11.57
CA LEU A 60 -4.47 1.31 -12.68
C LEU A 60 -5.89 1.87 -12.51
N ILE A 61 -6.45 1.78 -11.30
CA ILE A 61 -7.76 2.33 -10.97
C ILE A 61 -7.80 3.84 -11.19
N LEU A 62 -6.75 4.57 -10.78
CA LEU A 62 -6.66 6.02 -11.01
C LEU A 62 -6.75 6.39 -12.49
N LYS A 63 -6.08 5.63 -13.37
CA LYS A 63 -6.18 5.83 -14.83
C LYS A 63 -7.61 5.60 -15.35
N PHE A 64 -8.30 4.58 -14.84
CA PHE A 64 -9.70 4.32 -15.20
C PHE A 64 -10.64 5.41 -14.69
N ILE A 65 -10.41 5.93 -13.48
CA ILE A 65 -11.16 7.07 -12.92
C ILE A 65 -10.99 8.31 -13.80
N ASP A 66 -9.77 8.62 -14.26
CA ASP A 66 -9.54 9.76 -15.15
C ASP A 66 -10.31 9.62 -16.48
N ILE A 67 -10.34 8.41 -17.05
CA ILE A 67 -11.15 8.13 -18.24
C ILE A 67 -12.64 8.28 -17.94
N TYR A 68 -13.11 7.75 -16.81
CA TYR A 68 -14.50 7.84 -16.38
C TYR A 68 -14.96 9.29 -16.24
N GLU A 69 -14.17 10.15 -15.60
CA GLU A 69 -14.50 11.57 -15.41
C GLU A 69 -14.54 12.32 -16.75
N ASN A 70 -13.61 12.04 -17.67
CA ASN A 70 -13.65 12.61 -19.03
C ASN A 70 -14.90 12.16 -19.79
N MET A 71 -15.27 10.88 -19.71
CA MET A 71 -16.48 10.35 -20.32
C MET A 71 -17.75 10.96 -19.71
N LYS A 72 -17.76 11.19 -18.40
CA LYS A 72 -18.86 11.83 -17.68
C LYS A 72 -19.08 13.27 -18.15
N MET A 73 -17.99 14.03 -18.34
CA MET A 73 -18.03 15.37 -18.90
C MET A 73 -18.64 15.37 -20.31
N ALA A 74 -18.14 14.51 -21.20
CA ALA A 74 -18.68 14.40 -22.56
C ALA A 74 -20.15 13.92 -22.60
N CYS A 75 -20.53 13.01 -21.70
CA CYS A 75 -21.90 12.50 -21.61
C CYS A 75 -22.90 13.58 -21.22
N ASN A 76 -22.51 14.51 -20.35
CA ASN A 76 -23.35 15.65 -19.94
C ASN A 76 -23.66 16.60 -21.11
N GLU A 77 -22.76 16.72 -22.09
CA GLU A 77 -22.97 17.57 -23.28
C GLU A 77 -23.88 16.90 -24.32
N ILE A 78 -23.75 15.58 -24.51
CA ILE A 78 -24.45 14.85 -25.58
C ILE A 78 -25.84 14.37 -25.13
N SER A 79 -26.05 14.16 -23.82
CA SER A 79 -27.31 13.71 -23.19
C SER A 79 -27.96 12.48 -23.85
N HIS A 80 -27.16 11.45 -24.15
CA HIS A 80 -27.60 10.22 -24.81
C HIS A 80 -27.92 9.09 -23.81
N LYS A 81 -29.16 8.57 -23.83
CA LYS A 81 -29.65 7.56 -22.88
C LYS A 81 -28.79 6.28 -22.83
N GLY A 82 -28.34 5.79 -23.98
CA GLY A 82 -27.48 4.60 -24.03
C GLY A 82 -26.10 4.84 -23.39
N LEU A 83 -25.56 6.05 -23.51
CA LEU A 83 -24.28 6.39 -22.90
C LEU A 83 -24.41 6.51 -21.37
N ASN A 84 -25.52 7.08 -20.89
CA ASN A 84 -25.85 7.11 -19.46
C ASN A 84 -25.91 5.70 -18.85
N MET A 85 -26.43 4.70 -19.58
CA MET A 85 -26.44 3.31 -19.12
C MET A 85 -25.03 2.74 -18.96
N VAL A 86 -24.15 2.99 -19.93
CA VAL A 86 -22.73 2.59 -19.86
C VAL A 86 -22.01 3.28 -18.70
N MET A 87 -22.24 4.59 -18.51
CA MET A 87 -21.66 5.35 -17.41
C MET A 87 -22.09 4.82 -16.04
N ASN A 88 -23.36 4.45 -15.89
CA ASN A 88 -23.87 3.84 -14.66
C ASN A 88 -23.25 2.45 -14.41
N GLN A 89 -23.09 1.64 -15.47
CA GLN A 89 -22.41 0.35 -15.35
C GLN A 89 -20.93 0.52 -14.96
N PHE A 90 -20.24 1.49 -15.55
CA PHE A 90 -18.85 1.81 -15.19
C PHE A 90 -18.74 2.20 -13.72
N LYS A 91 -19.59 3.11 -13.25
CA LYS A 91 -19.64 3.53 -11.84
C LYS A 91 -19.92 2.34 -10.92
N LYS A 92 -20.81 1.44 -11.32
CA LYS A 92 -21.11 0.22 -10.56
C LYS A 92 -19.88 -0.68 -10.41
N ILE A 93 -19.12 -0.89 -11.49
CA ILE A 93 -17.90 -1.70 -11.47
C ILE A 93 -16.83 -1.05 -10.58
N LEU A 94 -16.65 0.27 -10.65
CA LEU A 94 -15.74 0.98 -9.74
C LEU A 94 -16.13 0.75 -8.27
N ASN A 95 -17.42 0.89 -7.93
CA ASN A 95 -17.92 0.64 -6.58
C ASN A 95 -17.71 -0.82 -6.14
N GLU A 96 -17.97 -1.80 -7.02
CA GLU A 96 -17.75 -3.23 -6.75
C GLU A 96 -16.25 -3.55 -6.49
N GLU A 97 -15.34 -2.82 -7.13
CA GLU A 97 -13.89 -2.89 -6.88
C GLU A 97 -13.43 -2.11 -5.63
N GLY A 98 -14.37 -1.51 -4.90
CA GLY A 98 -14.15 -0.78 -3.65
C GLY A 98 -13.77 0.69 -3.83
N VAL A 99 -14.02 1.28 -5.01
CA VAL A 99 -13.80 2.71 -5.27
C VAL A 99 -15.00 3.52 -4.79
N GLU A 100 -14.74 4.59 -4.06
CA GLU A 100 -15.76 5.51 -3.54
C GLU A 100 -15.38 6.96 -3.86
N GLU A 101 -16.36 7.78 -4.25
CA GLU A 101 -16.18 9.22 -4.45
C GLU A 101 -16.18 9.95 -3.10
N ILE A 102 -15.26 10.91 -2.92
CA ILE A 102 -15.26 11.80 -1.75
C ILE A 102 -16.30 12.90 -1.97
N ASN A 103 -17.22 13.08 -1.02
CA ASN A 103 -18.18 14.18 -1.03
C ASN A 103 -17.55 15.36 -0.28
N ALA A 104 -17.04 16.34 -1.04
CA ALA A 104 -16.26 17.44 -0.47
C ALA A 104 -17.07 18.74 -0.29
N VAL A 105 -17.92 19.11 -1.24
CA VAL A 105 -18.65 20.40 -1.21
C VAL A 105 -19.64 20.45 -0.06
N GLY A 106 -19.57 21.51 0.74
CA GLY A 106 -20.40 21.72 1.94
C GLY A 106 -19.83 21.08 3.21
N GLU A 107 -18.81 20.23 3.09
CA GLU A 107 -18.14 19.62 4.25
C GLU A 107 -17.02 20.51 4.79
N LYS A 108 -16.62 20.24 6.04
CA LYS A 108 -15.44 20.87 6.65
C LYS A 108 -14.16 20.33 6.02
N PHE A 109 -13.20 21.21 5.79
CA PHE A 109 -11.90 20.81 5.25
C PHE A 109 -11.18 19.80 6.17
N ASP A 110 -10.63 18.75 5.57
CA ASP A 110 -9.89 17.68 6.27
C ASP A 110 -8.64 17.36 5.43
N HIS A 111 -7.47 17.53 6.04
CA HIS A 111 -6.17 17.31 5.39
C HIS A 111 -5.97 15.86 4.94
N ASN A 112 -6.70 14.90 5.52
CA ASN A 112 -6.62 13.49 5.13
C ASN A 112 -7.38 13.20 3.84
N LEU A 113 -8.44 13.97 3.55
CA LEU A 113 -9.37 13.72 2.43
C LEU A 113 -9.23 14.76 1.32
N HIS A 114 -8.78 15.97 1.66
CA HIS A 114 -8.91 17.15 0.85
C HIS A 114 -7.55 17.84 0.63
N HIS A 115 -7.38 18.41 -0.56
CA HIS A 115 -6.25 19.25 -0.94
C HIS A 115 -6.76 20.65 -1.28
N ALA A 116 -6.48 21.62 -0.43
CA ALA A 116 -6.89 23.00 -0.65
C ALA A 116 -6.02 23.65 -1.74
N VAL A 117 -6.63 23.93 -2.90
CA VAL A 117 -5.94 24.59 -4.03
C VAL A 117 -5.95 26.10 -3.86
N ALA A 118 -7.02 26.64 -3.30
CA ALA A 118 -7.17 28.06 -3.04
C ALA A 118 -8.10 28.29 -1.85
N THR A 119 -8.07 29.52 -1.35
CA THR A 119 -9.08 30.04 -0.43
C THR A 119 -9.85 31.18 -1.09
N ARG A 120 -11.13 31.32 -0.79
CA ARG A 120 -11.98 32.39 -1.32
C ARG A 120 -12.78 33.02 -0.17
N LYS A 121 -12.83 34.35 -0.14
CA LYS A 121 -13.72 35.09 0.77
C LYS A 121 -15.16 34.64 0.53
N SER A 122 -15.86 34.31 1.60
CA SER A 122 -17.25 33.88 1.56
C SER A 122 -17.96 34.38 2.81
N GLU A 123 -19.26 34.69 2.68
CA GLU A 123 -20.12 35.04 3.82
C GLU A 123 -20.41 33.81 4.72
N GLY A 124 -19.98 32.61 4.31
CA GLY A 124 -20.14 31.37 5.07
C GLY A 124 -19.09 31.15 6.16
N GLU A 125 -19.20 30.01 6.84
CA GLU A 125 -18.26 29.61 7.90
C GLU A 125 -16.86 29.35 7.33
N ASP A 126 -15.84 29.82 8.06
CA ASP A 126 -14.42 29.60 7.74
C ASP A 126 -14.07 28.10 7.74
N GLY A 127 -13.32 27.66 6.75
CA GLY A 127 -12.88 26.26 6.66
C GLY A 127 -13.89 25.29 6.02
N ILE A 128 -15.04 25.76 5.53
CA ILE A 128 -15.98 24.97 4.73
C ILE A 128 -15.55 24.92 3.26
N ILE A 129 -15.70 23.76 2.63
CA ILE A 129 -15.41 23.60 1.20
C ILE A 129 -16.57 24.16 0.38
N ILE A 130 -16.28 25.16 -0.42
CA ILE A 130 -17.28 25.85 -1.25
C ILE A 130 -17.33 25.32 -2.67
N GLU A 131 -16.24 24.74 -3.16
CA GLU A 131 -16.11 24.30 -4.54
C GLU A 131 -15.14 23.13 -4.62
N GLU A 132 -15.49 22.09 -5.40
CA GLU A 132 -14.63 20.96 -5.71
C GLU A 132 -14.18 21.07 -7.17
N ILE A 133 -12.89 21.33 -7.36
CA ILE A 133 -12.26 21.51 -8.68
C ILE A 133 -11.95 20.16 -9.32
N LYS A 134 -11.57 19.18 -8.50
CA LYS A 134 -11.32 17.81 -8.95
C LYS A 134 -11.83 16.82 -7.91
N LYS A 135 -12.68 15.90 -8.36
CA LYS A 135 -13.30 14.86 -7.54
C LYS A 135 -12.24 13.99 -6.86
N GLY A 136 -12.36 13.81 -5.54
CA GLY A 136 -11.54 12.88 -4.77
C GLY A 136 -12.10 11.46 -4.78
N TYR A 137 -11.22 10.47 -4.56
CA TYR A 137 -11.57 9.05 -4.54
C TYR A 137 -10.83 8.28 -3.46
N MET A 138 -11.54 7.31 -2.90
CA MET A 138 -11.04 6.31 -1.97
C MET A 138 -11.09 4.93 -2.61
N LEU A 139 -10.18 4.05 -2.21
CA LEU A 139 -10.16 2.64 -2.57
C LEU A 139 -10.08 1.81 -1.30
N ASN A 140 -11.10 1.01 -1.02
CA ASN A 140 -11.20 0.18 0.18
C ASN A 140 -10.93 0.98 1.47
N GLY A 141 -11.52 2.17 1.59
CA GLY A 141 -11.35 3.05 2.75
C GLY A 141 -10.05 3.87 2.78
N ARG A 142 -9.14 3.72 1.81
CA ARG A 142 -7.91 4.52 1.72
C ARG A 142 -8.02 5.58 0.64
N VAL A 143 -7.64 6.81 0.93
CA VAL A 143 -7.58 7.88 -0.07
C VAL A 143 -6.51 7.56 -1.12
N ILE A 144 -6.93 7.47 -2.38
CA ILE A 144 -6.05 7.27 -3.54
C ILE A 144 -5.90 8.55 -4.36
N ARG A 145 -6.86 9.48 -4.22
CA ARG A 145 -6.81 10.84 -4.76
C ARG A 145 -7.59 11.76 -3.83
N PRO A 146 -6.98 12.78 -3.22
CA PRO A 146 -7.73 13.74 -2.42
C PRO A 146 -8.66 14.57 -3.32
N SER A 147 -9.75 15.10 -2.78
CA SER A 147 -10.54 16.11 -3.50
C SER A 147 -9.77 17.42 -3.54
N TYR A 148 -9.64 18.00 -4.72
CA TYR A 148 -9.01 19.31 -4.89
C TYR A 148 -10.09 20.38 -4.73
N VAL A 149 -9.95 21.21 -3.72
CA VAL A 149 -11.05 22.04 -3.22
C VAL A 149 -10.66 23.49 -3.05
N ILE A 150 -11.65 24.37 -3.12
CA ILE A 150 -11.55 25.76 -2.66
C ILE A 150 -12.26 25.84 -1.32
N VAL A 151 -11.57 26.41 -0.34
CA VAL A 151 -12.06 26.53 1.04
C VAL A 151 -12.50 27.97 1.30
N ALA A 152 -13.63 28.14 1.98
CA ALA A 152 -14.09 29.42 2.48
C ALA A 152 -13.06 29.98 3.46
N LYS A 153 -12.74 31.27 3.28
CA LYS A 153 -12.00 32.06 4.25
C LYS A 153 -12.95 33.07 4.87
N GLY A 154 -13.12 33.00 6.18
CA GLY A 154 -13.81 34.01 6.97
C GLY A 154 -13.16 35.39 6.76
N ASP A 155 -13.97 36.44 6.80
CA ASP A 155 -13.52 37.79 6.48
C ASP A 155 -12.45 38.35 7.43
#